data_AF-A0A0B2QM52-F1
#
_entry.id   AF-A0A0B2QM52-F1
#
_cell.length_a   1.000
_cell.length_b   1.000
_cell.length_c   1.000
_cell.angle_alpha   90.00
_cell.angle_beta   90.00
_cell.angle_gamma   90.00
#
_symmetry.space_group_name_H-M   'P 1'
#
loop_
_entity.id
_entity.type
_entity.pdbx_description
1 polymer ?
#
loop_
_entity_poly.entity_id
_entity_poly.type
_entity_poly.pdbx_seq_one_letter_code
_entity_poly.pdbx_strand_id
1 'polypeptide(L)'
;MDAWRATCKSNVQARLLIPQGRFVVSTMFFAGPCLTPGPITIQVVGTVVATTDISEYVNGEWLMFEDLDGVKLIGGGTFDGMGKESWATTENCEADQTDTCVRNPSSIYFHKVRNGIIQNIKSVNPKGFHFFVTNCANIRLRLLKLTAPATSPNTDGIHISNSIDVKLSKNTIETGDDCVSMIQGVNNITINKLKCGPGHGISIGSLGKYADEQEVKDIRVKNCTMVGTTNGLRIKTWPDKYPGSASAITFSDIVMENVKNPIIIDQEYDCEPANCQKKPSLVKIKDVVFSNIRGTTISPIAVDLRCSKQFPCQDVKLKNINLNLGPKPSGSRCTNIKPVYGGVQRPAACL
;
A
#
# COMPACT_ATOMS: atom_id res chain seq x y z
N MET A 1 -17.44 -2.32 23.44
CA MET A 1 -18.37 -2.34 22.29
C MET A 1 -19.64 -1.53 22.49
N ASP A 2 -20.14 -1.35 23.72
CA ASP A 2 -21.44 -0.70 23.97
C ASP A 2 -21.52 0.74 23.46
N ALA A 3 -20.45 1.52 23.61
CA ALA A 3 -20.40 2.90 23.09
C ALA A 3 -20.57 2.96 21.56
N TRP A 4 -19.99 2.02 20.80
CA TRP A 4 -20.23 1.93 19.36
C TRP A 4 -21.67 1.55 19.06
N ARG A 5 -22.22 0.54 19.73
CA ARG A 5 -23.61 0.10 19.52
C ARG A 5 -24.61 1.22 19.79
N ALA A 6 -24.42 1.98 20.87
CA ALA A 6 -25.23 3.15 21.18
C ALA A 6 -25.07 4.25 20.11
N THR A 7 -23.83 4.51 19.68
CA THR A 7 -23.54 5.49 18.63
C THR A 7 -24.15 5.10 17.29
N CYS A 8 -24.17 3.82 16.92
CA CYS A 8 -24.66 3.33 15.63
C CYS A 8 -26.20 3.20 15.61
N LYS A 9 -26.83 2.92 16.76
CA LYS A 9 -28.30 2.81 16.91
C LYS A 9 -28.99 4.14 17.23
N SER A 10 -28.26 5.24 17.32
CA SER A 10 -28.84 6.54 17.61
C SER A 10 -29.72 7.00 16.44
N ASN A 11 -30.89 7.56 16.73
CA ASN A 11 -31.75 8.17 15.70
C ASN A 11 -31.41 9.66 15.46
N VAL A 12 -30.43 10.19 16.19
CA VAL A 12 -29.88 11.54 16.02
C VAL A 12 -28.40 11.46 15.74
N GLN A 13 -27.82 12.54 15.21
CA GLN A 13 -26.38 12.58 14.95
C GLN A 13 -25.59 12.31 16.23
N ALA A 14 -24.76 11.26 16.19
CA ALA A 14 -23.99 10.79 17.33
C ALA A 14 -22.50 10.68 16.99
N ARG A 15 -21.68 10.68 18.04
CA ARG A 15 -20.22 10.58 17.97
C ARG A 15 -19.72 9.54 18.95
N LEU A 16 -18.87 8.62 18.48
CA LEU A 16 -18.07 7.78 19.35
C LEU A 16 -16.79 8.56 19.72
N LEU A 17 -16.61 8.87 21.00
CA LEU A 17 -15.41 9.52 21.51
C LEU A 17 -14.53 8.48 22.23
N ILE A 18 -13.28 8.36 21.80
CA ILE A 18 -12.21 7.73 22.57
C ILE A 18 -11.42 8.88 23.20
N PRO A 19 -11.66 9.20 24.49
CA PRO A 19 -11.11 10.38 25.13
C PRO A 19 -9.61 10.22 25.37
N GLN A 20 -8.99 11.25 25.94
CA GLN A 20 -7.60 11.16 26.40
C GLN A 20 -7.45 9.98 27.39
N GLY A 21 -6.44 9.15 27.18
CA GLY A 21 -6.21 7.94 27.97
C GLY A 21 -5.56 6.83 27.15
N ARG A 22 -5.36 5.67 27.79
CA ARG A 22 -4.88 4.44 27.14
C ARG A 22 -5.95 3.36 27.29
N PHE A 23 -6.36 2.75 26.19
CA PHE A 23 -7.44 1.77 26.15
C PHE A 23 -6.91 0.50 25.48
N VAL A 24 -6.71 -0.55 26.26
CA VAL A 24 -6.31 -1.86 25.74
C VAL A 24 -7.54 -2.57 25.20
N VAL A 25 -7.51 -2.99 23.94
CA VAL A 25 -8.59 -3.73 23.30
C VAL A 25 -8.01 -4.83 22.42
N SER A 26 -8.67 -5.98 22.43
CA SER A 26 -8.48 -7.03 21.43
C SER A 26 -9.22 -6.67 20.14
N THR A 27 -9.59 -7.66 19.34
CA THR A 27 -10.35 -7.47 18.10
C THR A 27 -11.69 -6.74 18.33
N MET A 28 -11.97 -5.72 17.52
CA MET A 28 -13.17 -4.89 17.61
C MET A 28 -13.80 -4.67 16.23
N PHE A 29 -15.13 -4.81 16.17
CA PHE A 29 -15.91 -4.71 14.93
C PHE A 29 -16.88 -3.52 14.98
N PHE A 30 -16.57 -2.46 14.23
CA PHE A 30 -17.39 -1.29 14.03
C PHE A 30 -18.25 -1.47 12.76
N ALA A 31 -19.24 -2.36 12.86
CA ALA A 31 -20.10 -2.73 11.74
C ALA A 31 -21.40 -1.90 11.68
N GLY A 32 -21.85 -1.61 10.45
CA GLY A 32 -23.17 -1.09 10.12
C GLY A 32 -24.14 -2.18 9.61
N PRO A 33 -25.23 -1.81 8.93
CA PRO A 33 -25.69 -0.43 8.73
C PRO A 33 -26.10 0.23 10.06
N CYS A 34 -25.93 1.54 10.15
CA CYS A 34 -26.28 2.32 11.34
C CYS A 34 -27.53 3.15 11.10
N LEU A 35 -28.32 3.36 12.16
CA LEU A 35 -29.48 4.25 12.17
C LEU A 35 -29.08 5.73 12.24
N THR A 36 -27.88 5.98 12.77
CA THR A 36 -27.35 7.32 12.98
C THR A 36 -27.21 8.09 11.67
N PRO A 37 -27.81 9.30 11.57
CA PRO A 37 -27.64 10.16 10.41
C PRO A 37 -26.16 10.40 10.10
N GLY A 38 -25.75 10.01 8.88
CA GLY A 38 -24.37 10.10 8.44
C GLY A 38 -23.90 11.55 8.23
N PRO A 39 -22.58 11.81 8.27
CA PRO A 39 -21.53 10.83 8.55
C PRO A 39 -21.33 10.58 10.04
N ILE A 40 -21.14 9.32 10.42
CA ILE A 40 -20.83 8.91 11.80
C ILE A 40 -19.41 9.34 12.13
N THR A 41 -19.22 9.99 13.27
CA THR A 41 -17.90 10.44 13.70
C THR A 41 -17.36 9.55 14.80
N ILE A 42 -16.20 8.97 14.55
CA ILE A 42 -15.34 8.31 15.54
C ILE A 42 -14.17 9.25 15.80
N GLN A 43 -14.19 9.90 16.96
CA GLN A 43 -13.17 10.83 17.38
C GLN A 43 -12.23 10.15 18.38
N VAL A 44 -10.98 9.98 17.97
CA VAL A 44 -9.90 9.38 18.76
C VAL A 44 -8.96 10.47 19.22
N VAL A 45 -8.95 10.72 20.53
CA VAL A 45 -8.03 11.66 21.18
C VAL A 45 -6.94 10.92 21.92
N GLY A 46 -7.29 9.82 22.60
CA GLY A 46 -6.35 8.98 23.35
C GLY A 46 -5.57 7.98 22.49
N THR A 47 -5.08 6.94 23.16
CA THR A 47 -4.33 5.84 22.55
C THR A 47 -5.11 4.54 22.70
N VAL A 48 -5.45 3.90 21.59
CA VAL A 48 -5.99 2.55 21.54
C VAL A 48 -4.80 1.59 21.39
N VAL A 49 -4.72 0.56 22.23
CA VAL A 49 -3.57 -0.34 22.34
C VAL A 49 -4.03 -1.77 22.10
N ALA A 50 -3.36 -2.47 21.20
CA ALA A 50 -3.62 -3.86 20.89
C ALA A 50 -3.09 -4.78 22.01
N THR A 51 -3.74 -5.92 22.22
CA THR A 51 -3.17 -7.01 23.02
C THR A 51 -2.01 -7.67 22.27
N THR A 52 -1.11 -8.37 22.97
CA THR A 52 0.03 -9.04 22.34
C THR A 52 -0.26 -10.47 21.90
N ASP A 53 -1.28 -11.12 22.47
CA ASP A 53 -1.69 -12.48 22.15
C ASP A 53 -2.30 -12.58 20.74
N ILE A 54 -1.57 -13.22 19.81
CA ILE A 54 -1.99 -13.37 18.41
C ILE A 54 -3.27 -14.23 18.27
N SER A 55 -3.55 -15.12 19.23
CA SER A 55 -4.75 -15.97 19.18
C SER A 55 -6.06 -15.18 19.30
N GLU A 56 -6.00 -13.94 19.79
CA GLU A 56 -7.17 -13.04 19.88
C GLU A 56 -7.60 -12.43 18.53
N TYR A 57 -6.82 -12.63 17.47
CA TYR A 57 -7.03 -12.04 16.14
C TYR A 57 -7.45 -13.09 15.10
N VAL A 58 -8.48 -13.86 15.43
CA VAL A 58 -8.95 -15.04 14.67
C VAL A 58 -9.18 -14.75 13.17
N ASN A 59 -9.65 -13.56 12.83
CA ASN A 59 -9.97 -13.19 11.45
C ASN A 59 -8.81 -12.51 10.69
N GLY A 60 -7.70 -12.19 11.36
CA GLY A 60 -6.55 -11.51 10.75
C GLY A 60 -6.65 -9.98 10.76
N GLU A 61 -7.53 -9.39 11.57
CA GLU A 61 -7.62 -7.96 11.79
C GLU A 61 -7.83 -7.58 13.25
N TRP A 62 -7.37 -6.39 13.63
CA TRP A 62 -7.58 -5.82 14.96
C TRP A 62 -8.82 -4.95 15.03
N LEU A 63 -8.93 -3.90 14.21
CA LEU A 63 -10.06 -2.97 14.22
C LEU A 63 -10.74 -2.96 12.85
N MET A 64 -11.89 -3.63 12.75
CA MET A 64 -12.67 -3.72 11.51
C MET A 64 -13.75 -2.64 11.46
N PHE A 65 -13.84 -1.92 10.35
CA PHE A 65 -14.92 -1.02 9.99
C PHE A 65 -15.63 -1.60 8.76
N GLU A 66 -16.87 -2.02 8.93
CA GLU A 66 -17.58 -2.81 7.92
C GLU A 66 -18.98 -2.28 7.63
N ASP A 67 -19.39 -2.30 6.35
CA ASP A 67 -20.75 -1.96 5.90
C ASP A 67 -21.23 -0.58 6.39
N LEU A 68 -20.35 0.42 6.26
CA LEU A 68 -20.62 1.81 6.65
C LEU A 68 -20.73 2.72 5.42
N ASP A 69 -21.76 3.56 5.40
CA ASP A 69 -21.88 4.67 4.45
C ASP A 69 -21.79 6.01 5.19
N GLY A 70 -20.69 6.73 4.99
CA GLY A 70 -20.40 7.99 5.66
C GLY A 70 -19.80 7.78 7.04
N VAL A 71 -18.48 7.61 7.11
CA VAL A 71 -17.72 7.49 8.37
C VAL A 71 -16.57 8.49 8.42
N LYS A 72 -16.33 9.07 9.59
CA LYS A 72 -15.19 9.94 9.89
C LYS A 72 -14.38 9.33 11.04
N LEU A 73 -13.15 8.89 10.76
CA LEU A 73 -12.17 8.50 11.79
C LEU A 73 -11.15 9.63 11.94
N ILE A 74 -11.25 10.39 13.04
CA ILE A 74 -10.50 11.64 13.23
C ILE A 74 -10.00 11.79 14.66
N GLY A 75 -9.21 12.83 14.95
CA GLY A 75 -9.04 13.34 16.33
C GLY A 75 -7.61 13.48 16.84
N GLY A 76 -6.59 13.03 16.08
CA GLY A 76 -5.18 13.18 16.45
C GLY A 76 -4.61 12.06 17.31
N GLY A 77 -5.46 11.13 17.77
CA GLY A 77 -5.08 10.00 18.61
C GLY A 77 -4.26 8.92 17.90
N THR A 78 -3.90 7.91 18.68
CA THR A 78 -2.94 6.86 18.28
C THR A 78 -3.57 5.48 18.36
N PHE A 79 -3.28 4.65 17.36
CA PHE A 79 -3.48 3.21 17.39
C PHE A 79 -2.11 2.54 17.51
N ASP A 80 -1.85 1.87 18.62
CA ASP A 80 -0.61 1.15 18.90
C ASP A 80 -0.84 -0.35 18.76
N GLY A 81 -0.31 -0.94 17.69
CA GLY A 81 -0.53 -2.35 17.35
C GLY A 81 0.32 -3.33 18.15
N MET A 82 1.27 -2.85 18.98
CA MET A 82 2.11 -3.71 19.82
C MET A 82 2.76 -4.87 19.02
N GLY A 83 3.30 -4.58 17.83
CA GLY A 83 3.79 -5.59 16.88
C GLY A 83 5.14 -6.22 17.21
N LYS A 84 5.93 -5.63 18.11
CA LYS A 84 7.33 -6.04 18.34
C LYS A 84 7.51 -7.53 18.63
N GLU A 85 6.65 -8.09 19.48
CA GLU A 85 6.73 -9.51 19.84
C GLU A 85 6.34 -10.41 18.68
N SER A 86 5.28 -10.06 17.93
CA SER A 86 4.80 -10.87 16.81
C SER A 86 5.77 -10.87 15.62
N TRP A 87 6.51 -9.78 15.41
CA TRP A 87 7.53 -9.71 14.36
C TRP A 87 8.65 -10.74 14.52
N ALA A 88 8.96 -11.14 15.77
CA ALA A 88 9.99 -12.15 16.04
C ALA A 88 9.52 -13.57 15.70
N THR A 89 8.20 -13.79 15.64
CA THR A 89 7.57 -15.10 15.42
C THR A 89 6.73 -15.13 14.15
N THR A 90 6.87 -14.12 13.28
CA THR A 90 6.06 -14.04 12.06
C THR A 90 6.48 -15.13 11.09
N GLU A 91 5.54 -16.00 10.76
CA GLU A 91 5.74 -17.04 9.76
C GLU A 91 5.66 -16.43 8.35
N ASN A 92 6.56 -16.87 7.45
CA ASN A 92 6.45 -16.51 6.04
C ASN A 92 5.42 -17.41 5.36
N CYS A 93 4.14 -17.01 5.43
CA CYS A 93 3.03 -17.75 4.82
C CYS A 93 3.03 -17.76 3.28
N GLU A 94 4.02 -17.14 2.63
CA GLU A 94 4.24 -17.33 1.19
C GLU A 94 5.19 -18.51 0.91
N ALA A 95 6.15 -18.74 1.80
CA ALA A 95 7.07 -19.88 1.74
C ALA A 95 6.51 -21.14 2.40
N ASP A 96 5.71 -21.00 3.45
CA ASP A 96 4.98 -22.08 4.11
C ASP A 96 3.49 -21.97 3.75
N GLN A 97 3.08 -22.77 2.75
CA GLN A 97 1.70 -22.81 2.26
C GLN A 97 0.81 -23.76 3.07
N THR A 98 1.25 -24.21 4.26
CA THR A 98 0.39 -24.99 5.13
C THR A 98 -0.80 -24.16 5.61
N ASP A 99 -1.96 -24.81 5.77
CA ASP A 99 -3.18 -24.19 6.30
C ASP A 99 -3.00 -23.69 7.76
N THR A 100 -1.89 -24.02 8.40
CA THR A 100 -1.54 -23.61 9.77
C THR A 100 -0.83 -22.26 9.84
N CYS A 101 -0.45 -21.65 8.71
CA CYS A 101 0.34 -20.43 8.75
C CYS A 101 -0.45 -19.22 9.26
N VAL A 102 0.01 -18.61 10.34
CA VAL A 102 -0.68 -17.47 10.96
C VAL A 102 -0.08 -16.16 10.48
N ARG A 103 -0.83 -15.43 9.64
CA ARG A 103 -0.45 -14.08 9.23
C ARG A 103 -0.66 -13.09 10.37
N ASN A 104 0.25 -12.13 10.50
CA ASN A 104 0.05 -11.03 11.44
C ASN A 104 -1.22 -10.23 11.10
N PRO A 105 -2.02 -9.85 12.10
CA PRO A 105 -3.26 -9.15 11.85
C PRO A 105 -3.03 -7.70 11.38
N SER A 106 -3.86 -7.27 10.45
CA SER A 106 -3.91 -5.88 10.01
C SER A 106 -4.53 -5.00 11.09
N SER A 107 -4.01 -3.80 11.30
CA SER A 107 -4.41 -2.95 12.42
C SER A 107 -5.78 -2.29 12.20
N ILE A 108 -5.92 -1.50 11.13
CA ILE A 108 -7.16 -0.75 10.85
C ILE A 108 -7.70 -1.20 9.49
N TYR A 109 -8.81 -1.93 9.52
CA TYR A 109 -9.36 -2.62 8.36
C TYR A 109 -10.68 -1.98 7.93
N PHE A 110 -10.78 -1.52 6.68
CA PHE A 110 -12.00 -0.99 6.08
C PHE A 110 -12.51 -1.95 5.02
N HIS A 111 -13.73 -2.46 5.23
CA HIS A 111 -14.40 -3.38 4.33
C HIS A 111 -15.78 -2.83 3.94
N LYS A 112 -16.10 -2.77 2.65
CA LYS A 112 -17.43 -2.31 2.18
C LYS A 112 -17.82 -0.93 2.71
N VAL A 113 -16.84 -0.05 2.91
CA VAL A 113 -17.07 1.31 3.38
C VAL A 113 -17.23 2.26 2.19
N ARG A 114 -18.26 3.10 2.25
CA ARG A 114 -18.51 4.18 1.30
C ARG A 114 -18.38 5.53 1.99
N ASN A 115 -17.93 6.54 1.26
CA ASN A 115 -17.90 7.94 1.72
C ASN A 115 -17.10 8.13 3.03
N GLY A 116 -15.95 7.46 3.14
CA GLY A 116 -15.09 7.47 4.34
C GLY A 116 -14.07 8.62 4.36
N ILE A 117 -13.86 9.21 5.53
CA ILE A 117 -12.80 10.20 5.79
C ILE A 117 -11.98 9.75 7.00
N ILE A 118 -10.73 9.41 6.76
CA ILE A 118 -9.74 9.08 7.78
C ILE A 118 -8.73 10.22 7.81
N GLN A 119 -8.63 10.91 8.93
CA GLN A 119 -7.82 12.12 9.01
C GLN A 119 -7.13 12.30 10.35
N ASN A 120 -5.86 12.71 10.30
CA ASN A 120 -5.10 13.10 11.49
C ASN A 120 -5.10 11.96 12.53
N ILE A 121 -4.66 10.79 12.11
CA ILE A 121 -4.54 9.60 12.95
C ILE A 121 -3.09 9.12 12.91
N LYS A 122 -2.62 8.65 14.06
CA LYS A 122 -1.33 7.96 14.17
C LYS A 122 -1.56 6.45 14.26
N SER A 123 -0.79 5.67 13.53
CA SER A 123 -0.73 4.22 13.70
C SER A 123 0.73 3.84 13.90
N VAL A 124 1.01 3.13 14.99
CA VAL A 124 2.38 2.82 15.42
C VAL A 124 2.51 1.32 15.69
N ASN A 125 3.65 0.75 15.30
CA ASN A 125 4.02 -0.64 15.58
C ASN A 125 2.90 -1.67 15.28
N PRO A 126 2.35 -1.69 14.06
CA PRO A 126 1.31 -2.65 13.70
C PRO A 126 1.91 -4.07 13.71
N LYS A 127 1.09 -5.09 13.98
CA LYS A 127 1.53 -6.49 13.85
C LYS A 127 1.78 -6.80 12.36
N GLY A 128 0.77 -6.58 11.52
CA GLY A 128 0.84 -6.62 10.05
C GLY A 128 0.65 -5.22 9.46
N PHE A 129 -0.27 -5.08 8.52
CA PHE A 129 -0.52 -3.79 7.86
C PHE A 129 -1.06 -2.72 8.82
N HIS A 130 -0.70 -1.46 8.60
CA HIS A 130 -1.30 -0.34 9.32
C HIS A 130 -2.77 -0.13 8.90
N PHE A 131 -3.02 0.00 7.59
CA PHE A 131 -4.34 0.19 7.01
C PHE A 131 -4.62 -0.82 5.89
N PHE A 132 -5.79 -1.45 5.92
CA PHE A 132 -6.33 -2.27 4.84
C PHE A 132 -7.61 -1.61 4.32
N VAL A 133 -7.71 -1.34 3.02
CA VAL A 133 -8.88 -0.74 2.37
C VAL A 133 -9.34 -1.68 1.24
N THR A 134 -10.45 -2.37 1.47
CA THR A 134 -10.97 -3.36 0.52
C THR A 134 -12.47 -3.20 0.27
N ASN A 135 -12.91 -3.43 -0.97
CA ASN A 135 -14.31 -3.31 -1.36
C ASN A 135 -14.92 -1.93 -1.03
N CYS A 136 -14.11 -0.88 -1.01
CA CYS A 136 -14.50 0.46 -0.57
C CYS A 136 -14.74 1.41 -1.75
N ALA A 137 -15.50 2.48 -1.51
CA ALA A 137 -15.74 3.54 -2.49
C ALA A 137 -15.64 4.94 -1.88
N ASN A 138 -15.00 5.88 -2.57
CA ASN A 138 -14.87 7.29 -2.15
C ASN A 138 -14.26 7.44 -0.74
N ILE A 139 -13.03 6.95 -0.58
CA ILE A 139 -12.27 7.00 0.68
C ILE A 139 -11.22 8.10 0.62
N ARG A 140 -11.12 8.92 1.67
CA ARG A 140 -10.10 9.97 1.82
C ARG A 140 -9.23 9.67 3.04
N LEU A 141 -7.94 9.43 2.82
CA LEU A 141 -6.92 9.19 3.85
C LEU A 141 -5.93 10.35 3.87
N ARG A 142 -5.96 11.21 4.88
CA ARG A 142 -5.12 12.43 4.91
C ARG A 142 -4.50 12.77 6.25
N LEU A 143 -3.32 13.36 6.22
CA LEU A 143 -2.58 13.77 7.43
C LEU A 143 -2.34 12.58 8.37
N LEU A 144 -2.14 11.38 7.82
CA LEU A 144 -1.81 10.20 8.59
C LEU A 144 -0.32 10.17 8.89
N LYS A 145 0.03 9.67 10.08
CA LYS A 145 1.41 9.33 10.46
C LYS A 145 1.48 7.85 10.82
N LEU A 146 2.08 7.06 9.95
CA LEU A 146 2.26 5.61 10.13
C LEU A 146 3.73 5.34 10.42
N THR A 147 4.03 4.63 11.50
CA THR A 147 5.41 4.34 11.90
C THR A 147 5.59 2.90 12.38
N ALA A 148 6.49 2.18 11.73
CA ALA A 148 7.07 0.91 12.17
C ALA A 148 8.55 0.87 11.79
N PRO A 149 9.40 0.08 12.48
CA PRO A 149 10.81 -0.07 12.14
C PRO A 149 11.03 -0.59 10.71
N ALA A 150 12.13 -0.22 10.06
CA ALA A 150 12.46 -0.75 8.73
C ALA A 150 12.61 -2.29 8.68
N THR A 151 12.78 -2.93 9.84
CA THR A 151 12.93 -4.38 9.99
C THR A 151 11.62 -5.09 10.35
N SER A 152 10.49 -4.39 10.50
CA SER A 152 9.22 -5.04 10.83
C SER A 152 8.58 -5.71 9.61
N PRO A 153 8.41 -7.04 9.60
CA PRO A 153 7.98 -7.79 8.43
C PRO A 153 6.52 -7.45 8.07
N ASN A 154 6.24 -7.28 6.77
CA ASN A 154 4.90 -7.13 6.21
C ASN A 154 4.05 -6.06 6.91
N THR A 155 4.66 -4.93 7.25
CA THR A 155 4.01 -3.82 7.97
C THR A 155 3.47 -2.73 7.03
N ASP A 156 2.96 -3.11 5.86
CA ASP A 156 2.50 -2.18 4.81
C ASP A 156 1.71 -0.99 5.39
N GLY A 157 2.00 0.20 4.88
CA GLY A 157 1.34 1.43 5.33
C GLY A 157 -0.15 1.45 4.96
N ILE A 158 -0.46 1.48 3.68
CA ILE A 158 -1.84 1.46 3.20
C ILE A 158 -1.96 0.43 2.08
N HIS A 159 -2.60 -0.69 2.39
CA HIS A 159 -2.93 -1.74 1.44
C HIS A 159 -4.33 -1.49 0.86
N ILE A 160 -4.47 -1.52 -0.47
CA ILE A 160 -5.72 -1.20 -1.18
C ILE A 160 -6.03 -2.30 -2.19
N SER A 161 -7.24 -2.85 -2.12
CA SER A 161 -7.77 -3.84 -3.06
C SER A 161 -9.24 -3.54 -3.40
N ASN A 162 -9.71 -3.96 -4.57
CA ASN A 162 -11.13 -3.93 -4.97
C ASN A 162 -11.87 -2.63 -4.62
N SER A 163 -11.21 -1.48 -4.76
CA SER A 163 -11.72 -0.21 -4.25
C SER A 163 -11.66 0.88 -5.31
N ILE A 164 -12.66 1.75 -5.33
CA ILE A 164 -12.79 2.84 -6.28
C ILE A 164 -12.75 4.22 -5.59
N ASP A 165 -12.15 5.21 -6.25
CA ASP A 165 -12.10 6.60 -5.77
C ASP A 165 -11.40 6.76 -4.42
N VAL A 166 -10.21 6.17 -4.26
CA VAL A 166 -9.40 6.28 -3.03
C VAL A 166 -8.37 7.40 -3.19
N LYS A 167 -8.37 8.34 -2.24
CA LYS A 167 -7.48 9.53 -2.26
C LYS A 167 -6.61 9.58 -1.02
N LEU A 168 -5.30 9.50 -1.21
CA LEU A 168 -4.28 9.61 -0.19
C LEU A 168 -3.61 10.99 -0.31
N SER A 169 -3.56 11.75 0.77
CA SER A 169 -2.92 13.07 0.72
C SER A 169 -2.19 13.50 1.98
N LYS A 170 -0.98 14.05 1.82
CA LYS A 170 -0.19 14.61 2.95
C LYS A 170 0.06 13.60 4.07
N ASN A 171 0.30 12.34 3.72
CA ASN A 171 0.59 11.28 4.68
C ASN A 171 2.11 11.14 4.85
N THR A 172 2.54 10.69 6.03
CA THR A 172 3.92 10.26 6.29
C THR A 172 3.90 8.80 6.71
N ILE A 173 4.67 7.97 6.02
CA ILE A 173 4.66 6.51 6.22
C ILE A 173 6.11 6.03 6.35
N GLU A 174 6.40 5.42 7.48
CA GLU A 174 7.65 4.74 7.82
C GLU A 174 7.28 3.31 8.21
N THR A 175 7.84 2.32 7.53
CA THR A 175 7.44 0.91 7.69
C THR A 175 8.61 -0.03 7.30
N GLY A 176 8.46 -1.32 7.55
CA GLY A 176 9.34 -2.36 7.00
C GLY A 176 8.90 -2.93 5.66
N ASP A 177 7.74 -2.54 5.11
CA ASP A 177 7.27 -3.02 3.79
C ASP A 177 6.70 -1.88 2.92
N ASP A 178 5.78 -2.15 1.99
CA ASP A 178 5.25 -1.17 1.04
C ASP A 178 4.58 0.00 1.78
N CYS A 179 4.95 1.24 1.48
CA CYS A 179 4.24 2.41 2.04
C CYS A 179 2.80 2.45 1.56
N VAL A 180 2.60 2.15 0.28
CA VAL A 180 1.27 1.95 -0.30
C VAL A 180 1.35 0.77 -1.27
N SER A 181 0.52 -0.24 -1.05
CA SER A 181 0.35 -1.40 -1.91
C SER A 181 -1.04 -1.36 -2.54
N MET A 182 -1.09 -1.49 -3.88
CA MET A 182 -2.31 -1.46 -4.67
C MET A 182 -2.42 -2.75 -5.48
N ILE A 183 -3.38 -3.60 -5.15
CA ILE A 183 -3.57 -4.92 -5.79
C ILE A 183 -4.85 -4.93 -6.63
N GLN A 184 -5.28 -6.10 -7.11
CA GLN A 184 -6.45 -6.35 -7.94
C GLN A 184 -7.67 -5.45 -7.64
N GLY A 185 -8.37 -5.07 -8.71
CA GLY A 185 -9.66 -4.39 -8.67
C GLY A 185 -9.62 -2.94 -8.17
N VAL A 186 -8.45 -2.35 -7.98
CA VAL A 186 -8.37 -0.91 -7.68
C VAL A 186 -8.62 -0.06 -8.93
N ASN A 187 -9.43 0.98 -8.77
CA ASN A 187 -9.79 1.89 -9.83
C ASN A 187 -9.79 3.34 -9.31
N ASN A 188 -9.20 4.27 -10.08
CA ASN A 188 -9.17 5.70 -9.76
C ASN A 188 -8.55 6.02 -8.39
N ILE A 189 -7.27 5.69 -8.24
CA ILE A 189 -6.50 5.94 -7.02
C ILE A 189 -5.64 7.19 -7.21
N THR A 190 -5.69 8.13 -6.27
CA THR A 190 -4.80 9.29 -6.27
C THR A 190 -3.95 9.36 -5.01
N ILE A 191 -2.64 9.41 -5.16
CA ILE A 191 -1.67 9.61 -4.08
C ILE A 191 -0.97 10.95 -4.32
N ASN A 192 -1.06 11.86 -3.36
CA ASN A 192 -0.48 13.19 -3.50
C ASN A 192 0.23 13.67 -2.23
N LYS A 193 1.46 14.19 -2.34
CA LYS A 193 2.21 14.69 -1.17
C LYS A 193 2.43 13.62 -0.10
N LEU A 194 2.77 12.39 -0.51
CA LEU A 194 3.19 11.33 0.40
C LEU A 194 4.69 11.50 0.70
N LYS A 195 5.07 11.42 1.98
CA LYS A 195 6.45 11.12 2.38
C LYS A 195 6.52 9.66 2.79
N CYS A 196 7.28 8.87 2.06
CA CYS A 196 7.43 7.44 2.27
C CYS A 196 8.88 7.12 2.57
N GLY A 197 9.14 6.35 3.62
CA GLY A 197 10.47 5.82 3.87
C GLY A 197 10.93 5.95 5.31
N PRO A 198 11.52 4.89 5.89
CA PRO A 198 11.91 3.63 5.25
C PRO A 198 10.70 2.74 4.84
N GLY A 199 10.97 1.70 4.03
CA GLY A 199 9.96 0.76 3.50
C GLY A 199 10.28 0.28 2.08
N HIS A 200 9.31 -0.34 1.41
CA HIS A 200 9.43 -0.92 0.06
C HIS A 200 8.88 -0.03 -1.06
N GLY A 201 8.44 1.18 -0.74
CA GLY A 201 8.03 2.19 -1.72
C GLY A 201 6.53 2.19 -2.01
N ILE A 202 6.17 2.65 -3.21
CA ILE A 202 4.79 2.62 -3.72
C ILE A 202 4.71 1.49 -4.75
N SER A 203 3.90 0.48 -4.46
CA SER A 203 3.83 -0.74 -5.24
C SER A 203 2.45 -0.99 -5.82
N ILE A 204 2.42 -1.38 -7.09
CA ILE A 204 1.27 -1.98 -7.76
C ILE A 204 1.54 -3.48 -7.87
N GLY A 205 0.64 -4.29 -7.32
CA GLY A 205 0.74 -5.74 -7.22
C GLY A 205 1.17 -6.24 -5.83
N SER A 206 1.52 -7.52 -5.69
CA SER A 206 1.74 -8.46 -6.80
C SER A 206 0.44 -8.79 -7.55
N LEU A 207 0.46 -8.77 -8.88
CA LEU A 207 -0.67 -9.16 -9.73
C LEU A 207 -0.42 -10.52 -10.41
N GLY A 208 -1.49 -11.17 -10.85
CA GLY A 208 -1.48 -12.48 -11.49
C GLY A 208 -1.26 -13.64 -10.49
N LYS A 209 -1.49 -13.41 -9.19
CA LYS A 209 -1.35 -14.44 -8.15
C LYS A 209 -2.60 -15.32 -8.07
N TYR A 210 -3.77 -14.73 -8.25
CA TYR A 210 -5.08 -15.38 -8.11
C TYR A 210 -5.82 -15.46 -9.44
N ALA A 211 -6.70 -16.45 -9.58
CA ALA A 211 -7.66 -16.50 -10.67
C ALA A 211 -8.61 -15.30 -10.58
N ASP A 212 -9.07 -14.83 -11.75
CA ASP A 212 -10.09 -13.78 -11.88
C ASP A 212 -9.74 -12.44 -11.22
N GLU A 213 -8.44 -12.11 -11.09
CA GLU A 213 -8.00 -10.80 -10.63
C GLU A 213 -8.56 -9.69 -11.53
N GLN A 214 -9.30 -8.77 -10.92
CA GLN A 214 -9.81 -7.59 -11.62
C GLN A 214 -8.68 -6.63 -11.99
N GLU A 215 -8.85 -5.95 -13.13
CA GLU A 215 -7.90 -4.95 -13.63
C GLU A 215 -7.57 -3.90 -12.57
N VAL A 216 -6.29 -3.53 -12.52
CA VAL A 216 -5.80 -2.36 -11.79
C VAL A 216 -5.70 -1.18 -12.75
N LYS A 217 -6.44 -0.09 -12.50
CA LYS A 217 -6.40 1.05 -13.42
C LYS A 217 -6.59 2.43 -12.79
N ASP A 218 -6.25 3.45 -13.59
CA ASP A 218 -6.45 4.87 -13.26
C ASP A 218 -5.70 5.29 -11.98
N ILE A 219 -4.42 4.96 -11.90
CA ILE A 219 -3.57 5.30 -10.75
C ILE A 219 -2.78 6.57 -11.04
N ARG A 220 -2.87 7.55 -10.14
CA ARG A 220 -2.15 8.83 -10.23
C ARG A 220 -1.37 9.09 -8.95
N VAL A 221 -0.05 8.97 -9.01
CA VAL A 221 0.89 9.26 -7.93
C VAL A 221 1.64 10.54 -8.27
N LYS A 222 1.57 11.55 -7.39
CA LYS A 222 2.22 12.84 -7.66
C LYS A 222 2.77 13.57 -6.43
N ASN A 223 3.82 14.36 -6.64
CA ASN A 223 4.42 15.21 -5.60
C ASN A 223 4.86 14.42 -4.36
N CYS A 224 5.43 13.23 -4.53
CA CYS A 224 5.83 12.38 -3.41
C CYS A 224 7.34 12.41 -3.17
N THR A 225 7.74 12.15 -1.93
CA THR A 225 9.14 12.02 -1.53
C THR A 225 9.38 10.62 -0.98
N MET A 226 10.39 9.94 -1.51
CA MET A 226 10.81 8.60 -1.11
C MET A 226 12.17 8.69 -0.43
N VAL A 227 12.32 8.18 0.81
CA VAL A 227 13.54 8.36 1.62
C VAL A 227 14.02 7.01 2.15
N GLY A 228 15.19 6.55 1.72
CA GLY A 228 15.81 5.33 2.24
C GLY A 228 14.97 4.07 2.03
N THR A 229 14.08 4.05 1.02
CA THR A 229 13.26 2.89 0.70
C THR A 229 14.03 1.86 -0.14
N THR A 230 13.67 0.59 -0.05
CA THR A 230 14.25 -0.46 -0.89
C THR A 230 13.81 -0.31 -2.34
N ASN A 231 12.60 0.18 -2.60
CA ASN A 231 12.14 0.55 -3.95
C ASN A 231 11.47 1.93 -3.93
N GLY A 232 11.45 2.59 -5.08
CA GLY A 232 10.70 3.83 -5.27
C GLY A 232 9.29 3.53 -5.77
N LEU A 233 9.18 3.35 -7.08
CA LEU A 233 7.93 3.13 -7.81
C LEU A 233 8.01 1.75 -8.45
N ARG A 234 7.12 0.84 -8.06
CA ARG A 234 7.22 -0.58 -8.42
C ARG A 234 5.91 -1.10 -8.99
N ILE A 235 5.98 -1.81 -10.11
CA ILE A 235 4.90 -2.68 -10.60
C ILE A 235 5.43 -4.11 -10.58
N LYS A 236 4.78 -5.01 -9.83
CA LYS A 236 5.22 -6.41 -9.64
C LYS A 236 4.13 -7.39 -10.06
N THR A 237 4.48 -8.36 -10.90
CA THR A 237 3.53 -9.41 -11.36
C THR A 237 4.18 -10.78 -11.31
N TRP A 238 3.42 -11.80 -10.93
CA TRP A 238 3.86 -13.19 -10.90
C TRP A 238 4.13 -13.73 -12.32
N PRO A 239 5.13 -14.60 -12.50
CA PRO A 239 5.29 -15.41 -13.71
C PRO A 239 4.22 -16.51 -13.77
N ASP A 240 3.74 -16.85 -14.98
CA ASP A 240 3.02 -18.10 -15.31
C ASP A 240 1.98 -18.64 -14.29
N LYS A 241 1.20 -17.76 -13.67
CA LYS A 241 0.08 -18.15 -12.78
C LYS A 241 -1.27 -17.87 -13.41
N TYR A 242 -1.75 -16.62 -13.32
CA TYR A 242 -3.05 -16.23 -13.86
C TYR A 242 -2.96 -14.97 -14.72
N PRO A 243 -3.81 -14.84 -15.75
CA PRO A 243 -3.91 -13.62 -16.54
C PRO A 243 -4.46 -12.47 -15.69
N GLY A 244 -4.08 -11.25 -16.05
CA GLY A 244 -4.53 -10.03 -15.40
C GLY A 244 -4.16 -8.80 -16.22
N SER A 245 -4.48 -7.61 -15.72
CA SER A 245 -4.08 -6.37 -16.39
C SER A 245 -3.89 -5.19 -15.45
N ALA A 246 -2.98 -4.30 -15.83
CA ALA A 246 -2.72 -3.03 -15.18
C ALA A 246 -2.58 -1.93 -16.23
N SER A 247 -3.36 -0.85 -16.13
CA SER A 247 -3.41 0.20 -17.15
C SER A 247 -3.60 1.62 -16.61
N ALA A 248 -3.25 2.64 -17.42
CA ALA A 248 -3.45 4.06 -17.09
C ALA A 248 -2.82 4.45 -15.73
N ILE A 249 -1.50 4.22 -15.61
CA ILE A 249 -0.73 4.47 -14.38
C ILE A 249 0.21 5.64 -14.62
N THR A 250 0.16 6.67 -13.78
CA THR A 250 1.06 7.81 -13.85
C THR A 250 1.76 8.06 -12.52
N PHE A 251 3.07 8.08 -12.56
CA PHE A 251 3.94 8.58 -11.50
C PHE A 251 4.60 9.89 -11.95
N SER A 252 4.39 10.96 -11.20
CA SER A 252 4.84 12.30 -11.58
C SER A 252 5.42 13.10 -10.42
N ASP A 253 6.44 13.91 -10.67
CA ASP A 253 7.00 14.84 -9.67
C ASP A 253 7.43 14.12 -8.38
N ILE A 254 8.32 13.14 -8.53
CA ILE A 254 8.80 12.30 -7.43
C ILE A 254 10.24 12.68 -7.08
N VAL A 255 10.50 12.90 -5.79
CA VAL A 255 11.84 13.13 -5.24
C VAL A 255 12.29 11.87 -4.52
N MET A 256 13.50 11.42 -4.79
CA MET A 256 14.08 10.20 -4.19
C MET A 256 15.37 10.54 -3.45
N GLU A 257 15.50 10.02 -2.24
CA GLU A 257 16.67 10.20 -1.39
C GLU A 257 17.15 8.82 -0.96
N ASN A 258 18.33 8.40 -1.43
CA ASN A 258 18.95 7.13 -1.09
C ASN A 258 18.04 5.90 -1.33
N VAL A 259 17.25 5.93 -2.41
CA VAL A 259 16.35 4.81 -2.76
C VAL A 259 17.15 3.70 -3.44
N LYS A 260 17.03 2.45 -2.96
CA LYS A 260 17.82 1.34 -3.53
C LYS A 260 17.42 1.03 -4.97
N ASN A 261 16.14 0.82 -5.25
CA ASN A 261 15.64 0.52 -6.60
C ASN A 261 14.55 1.54 -7.03
N PRO A 262 14.93 2.67 -7.63
CA PRO A 262 14.04 3.81 -7.90
C PRO A 262 12.80 3.51 -8.74
N ILE A 263 12.95 2.94 -9.94
CA ILE A 263 11.86 2.71 -10.89
C ILE A 263 11.93 1.24 -11.33
N ILE A 264 10.85 0.49 -11.09
CA ILE A 264 10.80 -0.95 -11.37
C ILE A 264 9.49 -1.35 -12.05
N ILE A 265 9.60 -2.12 -13.13
CA ILE A 265 8.58 -3.06 -13.58
C ILE A 265 9.21 -4.45 -13.50
N ASP A 266 8.63 -5.34 -12.70
CA ASP A 266 9.11 -6.70 -12.48
C ASP A 266 7.99 -7.70 -12.76
N GLN A 267 8.02 -8.28 -13.96
CA GLN A 267 7.11 -9.37 -14.35
C GLN A 267 7.68 -10.78 -14.07
N GLU A 268 8.72 -10.86 -13.24
CA GLU A 268 9.37 -12.09 -12.78
C GLU A 268 9.33 -12.18 -11.24
N TYR A 269 8.34 -11.54 -10.62
CA TYR A 269 8.28 -11.38 -9.16
C TYR A 269 8.21 -12.74 -8.45
N ASP A 270 9.02 -12.87 -7.40
CA ASP A 270 9.10 -14.04 -6.51
C ASP A 270 9.34 -15.38 -7.26
N CYS A 271 10.14 -15.30 -8.32
CA CYS A 271 10.48 -16.41 -9.21
C CYS A 271 11.89 -16.94 -8.93
N GLU A 272 12.06 -17.67 -7.82
CA GLU A 272 13.28 -18.45 -7.58
C GLU A 272 13.27 -19.75 -8.41
N PRO A 273 14.44 -20.27 -8.83
CA PRO A 273 14.52 -21.50 -9.64
C PRO A 273 13.80 -22.72 -9.06
N ALA A 274 13.63 -22.76 -7.73
CA ALA A 274 12.91 -23.81 -7.03
C ALA A 274 11.38 -23.65 -7.09
N ASN A 275 10.87 -22.41 -7.25
CA ASN A 275 9.48 -22.05 -7.00
C ASN A 275 8.69 -21.62 -8.25
N CYS A 276 9.36 -21.43 -9.39
CA CYS A 276 8.73 -21.08 -10.65
C CYS A 276 9.36 -21.82 -11.84
N GLN A 277 8.54 -22.32 -12.76
CA GLN A 277 9.00 -22.49 -14.13
C GLN A 277 9.17 -21.07 -14.67
N LYS A 278 10.36 -20.68 -15.16
CA LYS A 278 10.70 -19.33 -15.67
C LYS A 278 9.92 -18.93 -16.94
N LYS A 279 8.62 -19.17 -16.94
CA LYS A 279 7.70 -18.86 -18.02
C LYS A 279 7.21 -17.42 -17.85
N PRO A 280 6.87 -16.76 -18.96
CA PRO A 280 6.53 -15.33 -18.91
C PRO A 280 5.24 -15.06 -18.12
N SER A 281 5.14 -13.89 -17.48
CA SER A 281 3.89 -13.44 -16.87
C SER A 281 2.76 -13.30 -17.90
N LEU A 282 1.54 -13.63 -17.48
CA LEU A 282 0.30 -13.46 -18.26
C LEU A 282 -0.39 -12.11 -18.00
N VAL A 283 0.17 -11.28 -17.11
CA VAL A 283 -0.38 -9.96 -16.78
C VAL A 283 0.02 -8.94 -17.85
N LYS A 284 -0.96 -8.24 -18.42
CA LYS A 284 -0.72 -7.17 -19.40
C LYS A 284 -0.51 -5.84 -18.69
N ILE A 285 0.59 -5.15 -19.00
CA ILE A 285 0.88 -3.81 -18.48
C ILE A 285 0.87 -2.82 -19.64
N LYS A 286 0.04 -1.77 -19.55
CA LYS A 286 -0.13 -0.78 -20.61
C LYS A 286 -0.26 0.64 -20.06
N ASP A 287 0.18 1.64 -20.84
CA ASP A 287 -0.03 3.07 -20.55
C ASP A 287 0.48 3.45 -19.15
N VAL A 288 1.81 3.32 -19.00
CA VAL A 288 2.53 3.66 -17.77
C VAL A 288 3.42 4.86 -18.03
N VAL A 289 3.25 5.92 -17.24
CA VAL A 289 4.01 7.16 -17.37
C VAL A 289 4.84 7.39 -16.12
N PHE A 290 6.14 7.53 -16.30
CA PHE A 290 7.09 8.02 -15.31
C PHE A 290 7.57 9.41 -15.75
N SER A 291 7.27 10.45 -14.97
CA SER A 291 7.60 11.83 -15.36
C SER A 291 8.19 12.66 -14.22
N ASN A 292 9.22 13.46 -14.49
CA ASN A 292 9.84 14.39 -13.53
C ASN A 292 10.28 13.68 -12.24
N ILE A 293 11.05 12.61 -12.37
CA ILE A 293 11.55 11.83 -11.24
C ILE A 293 13.01 12.17 -11.04
N ARG A 294 13.37 12.63 -9.83
CA ARG A 294 14.74 13.09 -9.56
C ARG A 294 15.24 12.65 -8.19
N GLY A 295 16.57 12.62 -8.04
CA GLY A 295 17.22 12.48 -6.76
C GLY A 295 18.36 11.47 -6.79
N THR A 296 18.47 10.67 -5.73
CA THR A 296 19.60 9.77 -5.51
C THR A 296 19.17 8.32 -5.34
N THR A 297 20.03 7.42 -5.81
CA THR A 297 19.93 5.98 -5.59
C THR A 297 21.19 5.46 -4.91
N ILE A 298 21.08 4.32 -4.25
CA ILE A 298 22.21 3.59 -3.67
C ILE A 298 22.56 2.30 -4.44
N SER A 299 21.89 2.00 -5.55
CA SER A 299 22.21 0.85 -6.40
C SER A 299 22.66 1.26 -7.81
N PRO A 300 23.45 0.41 -8.50
CA PRO A 300 23.87 0.66 -9.88
C PRO A 300 22.74 0.78 -10.88
N ILE A 301 21.60 0.10 -10.68
CA ILE A 301 20.49 0.08 -11.63
C ILE A 301 19.36 0.93 -11.08
N ALA A 302 19.21 2.14 -11.61
CA ALA A 302 18.18 3.08 -11.18
C ALA A 302 16.82 2.83 -11.86
N VAL A 303 16.84 2.31 -13.09
CA VAL A 303 15.64 1.99 -13.88
C VAL A 303 15.72 0.53 -14.29
N ASP A 304 14.78 -0.30 -13.82
CA ASP A 304 14.72 -1.72 -14.15
C ASP A 304 13.33 -2.10 -14.69
N LEU A 305 13.20 -2.28 -16.00
CA LEU A 305 11.94 -2.55 -16.68
C LEU A 305 11.97 -3.95 -17.32
N ARG A 306 11.64 -4.97 -16.54
CA ARG A 306 11.59 -6.38 -16.96
C ARG A 306 10.16 -6.80 -17.26
N CYS A 307 9.80 -6.78 -18.53
CA CYS A 307 8.46 -7.14 -18.99
C CYS A 307 8.39 -8.57 -19.53
N SER A 308 7.18 -9.11 -19.60
CA SER A 308 6.89 -10.45 -20.10
C SER A 308 7.28 -10.57 -21.57
N LYS A 309 7.93 -11.69 -21.92
CA LYS A 309 8.23 -12.03 -23.33
C LYS A 309 6.95 -12.33 -24.12
N GLN A 310 5.95 -12.88 -23.46
CA GLN A 310 4.66 -13.25 -24.08
C GLN A 310 3.73 -12.04 -24.21
N PHE A 311 3.74 -11.15 -23.21
CA PHE A 311 2.99 -9.89 -23.23
C PHE A 311 3.91 -8.71 -22.90
N PRO A 312 4.74 -8.26 -23.87
CA PRO A 312 5.58 -7.06 -23.71
C PRO A 312 4.79 -5.86 -23.19
N CYS A 313 5.38 -5.06 -22.30
CA CYS A 313 4.72 -3.86 -21.81
C CYS A 313 4.49 -2.85 -22.96
N GLN A 314 3.33 -2.22 -22.99
CA GLN A 314 2.91 -1.32 -24.06
C GLN A 314 2.76 0.12 -23.57
N ASP A 315 3.08 1.09 -24.42
CA ASP A 315 2.88 2.52 -24.17
C ASP A 315 3.52 3.04 -22.86
N VAL A 316 4.69 2.50 -22.51
CA VAL A 316 5.47 2.94 -21.35
C VAL A 316 6.31 4.17 -21.71
N LYS A 317 6.19 5.24 -20.93
CA LYS A 317 6.84 6.53 -21.18
C LYS A 317 7.72 6.95 -20.01
N LEU A 318 8.94 7.38 -20.30
CA LEU A 318 9.87 7.94 -19.32
C LEU A 318 10.24 9.37 -19.73
N LYS A 319 9.86 10.35 -18.91
CA LYS A 319 10.11 11.77 -19.18
C LYS A 319 10.85 12.43 -18.03
N ASN A 320 11.95 13.13 -18.31
CA ASN A 320 12.71 13.88 -17.31
C ASN A 320 13.09 13.02 -16.08
N ILE A 321 13.84 11.95 -16.31
CA ILE A 321 14.38 11.07 -15.26
C ILE A 321 15.80 11.53 -14.93
N ASN A 322 16.06 11.83 -13.65
CA ASN A 322 17.35 12.32 -13.17
C ASN A 322 17.72 11.71 -11.80
N LEU A 323 18.18 10.47 -11.83
CA LEU A 323 18.57 9.68 -10.67
C LEU A 323 20.09 9.49 -10.69
N ASN A 324 20.76 9.80 -9.58
CA ASN A 324 22.21 9.80 -9.49
C ASN A 324 22.71 8.81 -8.43
N LEU A 325 23.80 8.09 -8.71
CA LEU A 325 24.48 7.19 -7.78
C LEU A 325 25.76 7.87 -7.24
N GLY A 326 25.59 8.97 -6.51
CA GLY A 326 26.70 9.78 -6.03
C GLY A 326 27.65 10.17 -7.18
N PRO A 327 28.98 9.92 -7.06
CA PRO A 327 29.93 10.21 -8.13
C PRO A 327 29.92 9.16 -9.27
N LYS A 328 29.25 8.02 -9.09
CA LYS A 328 29.20 6.94 -10.08
C LYS A 328 28.00 7.12 -11.02
N PRO A 329 28.09 6.65 -12.27
CA PRO A 329 26.93 6.59 -13.13
C PRO A 329 25.95 5.53 -12.61
N SER A 330 24.65 5.85 -12.64
CA SER A 330 23.58 4.85 -12.56
C SER A 330 23.24 4.34 -13.96
N GLY A 331 22.72 3.13 -14.05
CA GLY A 331 22.31 2.47 -15.29
C GLY A 331 20.81 2.15 -15.36
N SER A 332 20.39 1.73 -16.56
CA SER A 332 19.05 1.24 -16.86
C SER A 332 19.14 -0.20 -17.39
N ARG A 333 18.16 -1.03 -17.06
CA ARG A 333 17.98 -2.37 -17.61
C ARG A 333 16.56 -2.51 -18.15
N CYS A 334 16.41 -3.03 -19.36
CA CYS A 334 15.11 -3.24 -19.98
C CYS A 334 15.04 -4.58 -20.71
N THR A 335 13.91 -5.27 -20.58
CA THR A 335 13.65 -6.55 -21.24
C THR A 335 12.21 -6.56 -21.75
N ASN A 336 12.01 -6.95 -23.03
CA ASN A 336 10.69 -7.06 -23.68
C ASN A 336 9.84 -5.79 -23.58
N ILE A 337 10.45 -4.63 -23.80
CA ILE A 337 9.79 -3.32 -23.73
C ILE A 337 10.48 -2.35 -24.68
N LYS A 338 9.71 -1.42 -25.27
CA LYS A 338 10.23 -0.30 -26.07
C LYS A 338 9.70 1.01 -25.50
N PRO A 339 10.32 1.55 -24.44
CA PRO A 339 9.81 2.77 -23.81
C PRO A 339 9.97 3.98 -24.73
N VAL A 340 9.03 4.92 -24.62
CA VAL A 340 9.15 6.23 -25.26
C VAL A 340 9.81 7.20 -24.29
N TYR A 341 10.95 7.75 -24.69
CA TYR A 341 11.73 8.68 -23.87
C TYR A 341 11.44 10.14 -24.25
N GLY A 342 11.52 11.03 -23.27
CA GLY A 342 11.43 12.47 -23.49
C GLY A 342 12.22 13.28 -22.48
N GLY A 343 12.90 14.34 -22.93
CA GLY A 343 13.70 15.21 -22.06
C GLY A 343 14.88 14.48 -21.42
N VAL A 344 15.24 14.86 -20.20
CA VAL A 344 16.44 14.35 -19.50
C VAL A 344 16.31 12.85 -19.20
N GLN A 345 17.35 12.07 -19.49
CA GLN A 345 17.48 10.65 -19.12
C GLN A 345 18.83 10.42 -18.42
N ARG A 346 18.80 10.42 -17.08
CA ARG A 346 19.88 9.97 -16.20
C ARG A 346 19.23 9.01 -15.19
N PRO A 347 19.52 7.70 -15.21
CA PRO A 347 20.44 6.97 -16.11
C PRO A 347 20.08 7.08 -17.59
N ALA A 348 21.03 6.74 -18.47
CA ALA A 348 20.80 6.69 -19.91
C ALA A 348 19.65 5.73 -20.25
N ALA A 349 18.90 6.04 -21.31
CA ALA A 349 17.81 5.21 -21.81
C ALA A 349 18.30 3.79 -22.17
N CYS A 350 17.43 2.80 -22.01
CA CYS A 350 17.68 1.47 -22.58
C CYS A 350 17.63 1.57 -24.11
N LEU A 351 18.66 1.06 -24.78
CA LEU A 351 18.78 1.00 -26.24
C LEU A 351 18.02 -0.18 -26.83
#